data_AF-A0A1J3ISN8-F1
#
_entry.id   AF-A0A1J3ISN8-F1
#
_cell.length_a   1.000
_cell.length_b   1.000
_cell.length_c   1.000
_cell.angle_alpha   90.00
_cell.angle_beta   90.00
_cell.angle_gamma   90.00
#
_symmetry.space_group_name_H-M   'P 1'
#
loop_
_entity.id
_entity.type
_entity.pdbx_description
1 polymer ?
#
loop_
_entity_poly.entity_id
_entity_poly.type
_entity_poly.pdbx_seq_one_letter_code
_entity_poly.pdbx_strand_id
1 'polypeptide(L)'
;VCGVVAGENYRFGYRASGDASELVRLCEEYGIGAYIISSVMDKKQDSGKRDSKDRGQVSSTRVRQALAAGDMRYVSELLGRAHRLILRVRARDVPSERRISVPRSSLLNLPPGNGIYKACLLLVGDHEPSIPCSLVVDTSNIHVEAEDLRLCNSDWSQEFRLLGVEFG
;
A
#
# COMPACT_ATOMS: atom_id res chain seq x y z
N VAL A 1 0.79 -10.05 -27.61
CA VAL A 1 -0.10 -10.38 -26.47
C VAL A 1 -1.19 -11.29 -27.01
N CYS A 2 -1.41 -12.47 -26.43
CA CYS A 2 -2.34 -13.48 -26.97
C CYS A 2 -3.62 -13.69 -26.15
N GLY A 3 -3.81 -12.94 -25.07
CA GLY A 3 -5.00 -13.06 -24.23
C GLY A 3 -5.16 -11.95 -23.20
N VAL A 4 -6.34 -11.91 -22.58
CA VAL A 4 -6.75 -10.97 -21.54
C VAL A 4 -7.10 -11.75 -20.27
N VAL A 5 -6.67 -11.25 -19.11
CA VAL A 5 -7.05 -11.79 -17.81
C VAL A 5 -7.73 -10.69 -17.01
N ALA A 6 -8.91 -10.97 -16.47
CA ALA A 6 -9.68 -10.02 -15.68
C ALA A 6 -10.30 -10.69 -14.45
N GLY A 7 -10.61 -9.91 -13.41
CA GLY A 7 -11.36 -10.42 -12.26
C GLY A 7 -12.86 -10.50 -12.55
N GLU A 8 -13.57 -11.36 -11.81
CA GLU A 8 -15.03 -11.52 -11.91
C GLU A 8 -15.83 -10.21 -11.78
N ASN A 9 -15.34 -9.27 -10.95
CA ASN A 9 -15.97 -7.97 -10.72
C ASN A 9 -15.58 -6.90 -11.76
N TYR A 10 -14.85 -7.27 -12.81
CA TYR A 10 -14.42 -6.33 -13.85
C TYR A 10 -15.63 -5.75 -14.60
N ARG A 11 -15.53 -4.45 -14.90
CA ARG A 11 -16.52 -3.69 -15.65
C ARG A 11 -15.81 -2.70 -16.57
N PHE A 12 -16.33 -2.50 -17.78
CA PHE A 12 -15.75 -1.60 -18.79
C PHE A 12 -16.84 -0.95 -19.65
N GLY A 13 -16.43 -0.12 -20.60
CA GLY A 13 -17.35 0.60 -21.48
C GLY A 13 -18.01 1.82 -20.83
N TYR A 14 -18.84 2.52 -21.60
CA TYR A 14 -19.52 3.72 -21.13
C TYR A 14 -20.44 3.39 -19.96
N ARG A 15 -20.27 4.09 -18.83
CA ARG A 15 -21.02 3.86 -17.58
C ARG A 15 -20.93 2.43 -17.03
N ALA A 16 -19.79 1.75 -17.24
CA ALA A 16 -19.57 0.38 -16.76
C ALA A 16 -20.63 -0.62 -17.28
N SER A 17 -21.10 -0.40 -18.52
CA SER A 17 -22.14 -1.21 -19.16
C SER A 17 -21.69 -2.63 -19.47
N GLY A 18 -20.40 -2.83 -19.78
CA GLY A 18 -19.83 -4.12 -20.08
C GLY A 18 -19.29 -4.81 -18.84
N ASP A 19 -19.42 -6.14 -18.80
CA ASP A 19 -18.98 -7.00 -17.70
C ASP A 19 -18.00 -8.08 -18.15
N ALA A 20 -17.52 -8.89 -17.20
CA ALA A 20 -16.59 -9.98 -17.49
C ALA A 20 -17.11 -10.97 -18.55
N SER A 21 -18.42 -11.22 -18.60
CA SER A 21 -19.03 -12.09 -19.62
C SER A 21 -18.98 -11.44 -21.00
N GLU A 22 -19.26 -10.13 -21.08
CA GLU A 22 -19.14 -9.38 -22.33
C GLU A 22 -17.68 -9.28 -22.81
N LEU A 23 -16.71 -9.19 -21.89
CA LEU A 23 -15.30 -9.24 -22.23
C LEU A 23 -14.94 -10.57 -22.92
N VAL A 24 -15.40 -11.70 -22.39
CA VAL A 24 -15.16 -13.03 -22.99
C VAL A 24 -15.76 -13.09 -24.39
N ARG A 25 -17.03 -12.69 -24.54
CA ARG A 25 -17.72 -12.66 -25.84
C ARG A 25 -16.96 -11.86 -26.89
N LEU A 26 -16.52 -10.65 -26.52
CA LEU A 26 -15.75 -9.79 -27.42
C LEU A 26 -14.39 -10.42 -27.76
N CYS A 27 -13.67 -10.96 -26.78
CA CYS A 27 -12.38 -11.58 -27.04
C CYS A 27 -12.50 -12.78 -27.99
N GLU A 28 -13.53 -13.63 -27.82
CA GLU A 28 -13.82 -14.76 -28.73
C GLU A 28 -14.05 -14.30 -30.16
N GLU A 29 -14.79 -13.21 -30.37
CA GLU A 29 -15.05 -12.62 -31.71
C GLU A 29 -13.76 -12.22 -32.44
N TYR A 30 -12.75 -11.77 -31.70
CA TYR A 30 -11.45 -11.36 -32.23
C TYR A 30 -10.36 -12.44 -32.14
N GLY A 31 -10.71 -13.67 -31.74
CA GLY A 31 -9.74 -14.77 -31.58
C GLY A 31 -8.72 -14.56 -30.46
N ILE A 32 -9.08 -13.79 -29.43
CA ILE A 32 -8.26 -13.49 -28.25
C ILE A 32 -8.71 -14.40 -27.10
N GLY A 33 -7.77 -15.06 -26.41
CA GLY A 33 -8.11 -15.83 -25.21
C GLY A 33 -8.51 -14.92 -24.04
N ALA A 34 -9.62 -15.19 -23.36
CA ALA A 34 -10.05 -14.44 -22.18
C ALA A 34 -10.20 -15.36 -20.96
N TYR A 35 -9.62 -14.96 -19.82
CA TYR A 35 -9.68 -15.70 -18.56
C TYR A 35 -10.22 -14.83 -17.44
N ILE A 36 -11.37 -15.24 -16.88
CA ILE A 36 -11.98 -14.56 -15.74
C ILE A 36 -11.58 -15.29 -14.45
N ILE A 37 -10.90 -14.57 -13.56
CA ILE A 37 -10.40 -15.09 -12.28
C ILE A 37 -11.42 -14.78 -11.19
N SER A 38 -11.75 -15.80 -10.40
CA SER A 38 -12.63 -15.66 -9.24
C SER A 38 -12.02 -14.76 -8.17
N SER A 39 -12.89 -14.12 -7.38
CA SER A 39 -12.45 -13.24 -6.30
C SER A 39 -11.69 -14.03 -5.21
N VAL A 40 -10.55 -13.50 -4.77
CA VAL A 40 -9.81 -14.05 -3.62
C VAL A 40 -10.59 -13.71 -2.35
N MET A 41 -10.92 -14.72 -1.56
CA MET A 41 -11.69 -14.54 -0.33
C MET A 41 -10.78 -14.23 0.86
N ASP A 42 -11.23 -13.32 1.71
CA ASP A 42 -10.58 -13.05 2.98
C ASP A 42 -10.70 -14.28 3.90
N LYS A 43 -9.64 -14.54 4.66
CA LYS A 43 -9.59 -15.63 5.64
C LYS A 43 -10.32 -15.26 6.93
N LYS A 44 -10.41 -13.96 7.27
CA LYS A 44 -11.27 -13.52 8.36
C LYS A 44 -12.71 -13.59 7.88
N GLN A 45 -13.43 -14.62 8.31
CA GLN A 45 -14.88 -14.71 8.13
C GLN A 45 -15.57 -13.68 9.03
N ASP A 46 -15.55 -12.41 8.64
CA ASP A 46 -16.29 -11.40 9.37
C ASP A 46 -17.76 -11.38 8.94
N SER A 47 -18.65 -11.47 9.93
CA SER A 47 -20.10 -11.42 9.83
C SER A 47 -20.66 -9.99 9.89
N GLY A 48 -19.79 -8.98 9.81
CA GLY A 48 -20.15 -7.56 9.87
C GLY A 48 -20.89 -7.06 8.62
N LYS A 49 -21.72 -6.01 8.79
CA LYS A 49 -22.59 -5.40 7.77
C LYS A 49 -21.94 -5.36 6.40
N ARG A 50 -22.31 -6.34 5.58
CA ARG A 50 -21.89 -6.45 4.20
C ARG A 50 -22.63 -5.39 3.41
N ASP A 51 -21.89 -4.51 2.73
CA ASP A 51 -22.47 -3.90 1.53
C ASP A 51 -22.94 -5.04 0.63
N SER A 52 -24.08 -4.89 -0.05
CA SER A 52 -24.65 -5.95 -0.89
C SER A 52 -23.69 -6.44 -2.00
N LYS A 53 -22.61 -5.68 -2.25
CA LYS A 53 -21.53 -5.98 -3.21
C LYS A 53 -20.26 -6.58 -2.58
N ASP A 54 -20.12 -6.56 -1.26
CA ASP A 54 -18.98 -7.14 -0.55
C ASP A 54 -19.35 -8.50 0.03
N ARG A 55 -18.84 -9.56 -0.61
CA ARG A 55 -19.07 -10.96 -0.21
C ARG A 55 -18.00 -11.46 0.75
N GLY A 56 -17.12 -10.59 1.25
CA GLY A 56 -15.96 -10.96 2.06
C GLY A 56 -14.69 -11.20 1.23
N GLN A 57 -14.63 -10.68 0.00
CA GLN A 57 -13.43 -10.77 -0.82
C GLN A 57 -12.33 -9.82 -0.34
N VAL A 58 -11.07 -10.18 -0.58
CA VAL A 58 -9.95 -9.24 -0.50
C VAL A 58 -10.19 -8.13 -1.53
N SER A 59 -10.22 -6.88 -1.07
CA SER A 59 -10.48 -5.73 -1.92
C SER A 59 -9.75 -4.48 -1.43
N SER A 60 -9.47 -3.55 -2.35
CA SER A 60 -8.85 -2.27 -2.01
C SER A 60 -9.68 -1.45 -1.01
N THR A 61 -11.00 -1.59 -1.00
CA THR A 61 -11.85 -0.93 0.00
C THR A 61 -11.55 -1.48 1.40
N ARG A 62 -11.50 -2.80 1.54
CA ARG A 62 -11.19 -3.46 2.83
C ARG A 62 -9.77 -3.14 3.30
N VAL A 63 -8.78 -3.15 2.41
CA VAL A 63 -7.40 -2.73 2.72
C VAL A 63 -7.36 -1.28 3.23
N ARG A 64 -8.08 -0.36 2.58
CA ARG A 64 -8.16 1.05 3.02
C ARG A 64 -8.82 1.20 4.40
N GLN A 65 -9.86 0.42 4.68
CA GLN A 65 -10.52 0.41 5.99
C GLN A 65 -9.58 -0.12 7.08
N ALA A 66 -8.87 -1.22 6.82
CA ALA A 66 -7.89 -1.78 7.76
C ALA A 66 -6.72 -0.80 8.01
N LEU A 67 -6.23 -0.14 6.95
CA LEU A 67 -5.22 0.93 7.07
C LEU A 67 -5.73 2.09 7.93
N ALA A 68 -6.96 2.58 7.68
CA ALA A 68 -7.55 3.66 8.46
C ALA A 68 -7.71 3.30 9.95
N ALA A 69 -7.98 2.02 10.26
CA ALA A 69 -8.03 1.50 11.62
C ALA A 69 -6.64 1.28 12.26
N GLY A 70 -5.56 1.34 11.46
CA GLY A 70 -4.20 1.08 11.93
C GLY A 70 -3.89 -0.40 12.20
N ASP A 71 -4.74 -1.33 11.76
CA ASP A 71 -4.53 -2.78 11.94
C ASP A 71 -3.54 -3.31 10.89
N MET A 72 -2.25 -3.05 11.11
CA MET A 72 -1.19 -3.40 10.15
C MET A 72 -1.00 -4.91 9.95
N ARG A 73 -1.37 -5.72 10.96
CA ARG A 73 -1.35 -7.18 10.84
C ARG A 73 -2.39 -7.63 9.82
N TYR A 74 -3.62 -7.14 9.96
CA TYR A 74 -4.68 -7.46 9.01
C TYR A 74 -4.44 -6.89 7.62
N VAL A 75 -3.87 -5.68 7.51
CA VAL A 75 -3.43 -5.14 6.22
C VAL A 75 -2.44 -6.09 5.54
N SER A 76 -1.49 -6.63 6.29
CA SER A 76 -0.49 -7.56 5.75
C SER A 76 -1.10 -8.89 5.32
N GLU A 77 -2.08 -9.40 6.07
CA GLU A 77 -2.85 -10.58 5.68
C GLU A 77 -3.61 -10.38 4.36
N LEU A 78 -4.27 -9.23 4.19
CA LEU A 78 -5.00 -8.88 2.97
C LEU A 78 -4.07 -8.67 1.76
N LEU A 79 -2.92 -8.03 1.96
CA LEU A 79 -1.94 -7.77 0.90
C LEU A 79 -1.06 -8.97 0.56
N GLY A 80 -0.97 -9.96 1.46
CA GLY A 80 -0.02 -11.07 1.36
C GLY A 80 1.45 -10.65 1.57
N ARG A 81 1.69 -9.44 2.08
CA ARG A 81 3.01 -8.87 2.36
C ARG A 81 2.89 -7.71 3.34
N ALA A 82 3.99 -7.35 4.01
CA ALA A 82 4.05 -6.13 4.80
C ALA A 82 3.68 -4.89 3.95
N HIS A 83 2.84 -4.01 4.51
CA HIS A 83 2.59 -2.70 3.91
C HIS A 83 3.88 -1.89 3.94
N ARG A 84 4.16 -1.16 2.87
CA ARG A 84 5.33 -0.27 2.76
C ARG A 84 4.84 1.15 2.57
N LEU A 85 5.07 2.02 3.55
CA LEU A 85 4.86 3.45 3.44
C LEU A 85 6.03 4.08 2.69
N ILE A 86 5.77 4.96 1.73
CA ILE A 86 6.82 5.60 0.93
C ILE A 86 6.84 7.10 1.24
N LEU A 87 8.00 7.58 1.68
CA LEU A 87 8.24 8.95 2.14
C LEU A 87 9.21 9.65 1.20
N ARG A 88 8.88 10.88 0.79
CA ARG A 88 9.81 11.81 0.16
C ARG A 88 10.48 12.67 1.23
N VAL A 89 11.77 12.47 1.46
CA VAL A 89 12.54 13.12 2.54
C VAL A 89 13.60 14.04 1.94
N ARG A 90 13.73 15.26 2.45
CA ARG A 90 14.79 16.21 2.09
C ARG A 90 15.77 16.36 3.24
N ALA A 91 16.94 16.94 2.99
CA ALA A 91 17.95 17.18 4.02
C ALA A 91 17.39 17.91 5.27
N ARG A 92 16.54 18.93 5.07
CA ARG A 92 15.91 19.68 6.18
C ARG A 92 14.89 18.90 7.01
N ASP A 93 14.40 17.78 6.49
CA ASP A 93 13.41 16.95 7.15
C ASP A 93 14.08 15.93 8.11
N VAL A 94 15.41 15.95 8.21
CA VAL A 94 16.23 15.09 9.08
C VAL A 94 16.87 15.95 10.19
N PRO A 95 16.12 16.30 11.26
CA PRO A 95 16.63 17.18 12.31
C PRO A 95 17.76 16.56 13.15
N SER A 96 17.92 15.24 13.14
CA SER A 96 19.00 14.54 13.84
C SER A 96 19.33 13.20 13.18
N GLU A 97 20.46 12.60 13.55
CA GLU A 97 20.89 11.25 13.14
C GLU A 97 19.97 10.12 13.63
N ARG A 98 18.88 10.42 14.34
CA ARG A 98 17.95 9.44 14.87
C ARG A 98 16.51 9.68 14.47
N ARG A 99 16.20 10.83 13.87
CA ARG A 99 14.83 11.24 13.61
C ARG A 99 14.67 11.85 12.22
N ILE A 100 13.66 11.38 11.49
CA ILE A 100 13.10 12.03 10.30
C ILE A 100 11.72 12.55 10.66
N SER A 101 11.40 13.77 10.27
CA SER A 101 10.08 14.38 10.43
C SER A 101 9.67 15.02 9.12
N VAL A 102 8.67 14.45 8.46
CA VAL A 102 8.13 14.97 7.19
C VAL A 102 6.66 15.34 7.29
N PRO A 103 6.20 16.36 6.55
CA PRO A 103 4.77 16.63 6.45
C PRO A 103 4.05 15.47 5.73
N ARG A 104 2.76 15.29 6.00
CA ARG A 104 1.95 14.27 5.29
C ARG A 104 1.93 14.47 3.77
N SER A 105 2.15 15.69 3.28
CA SER A 105 2.28 15.97 1.84
C SER A 105 3.53 15.33 1.20
N SER A 106 4.46 14.81 2.00
CA SER A 106 5.61 14.03 1.53
C SER A 106 5.31 12.55 1.33
N LEU A 107 4.13 12.07 1.69
CA LEU A 107 3.71 10.68 1.48
C LEU A 107 3.38 10.42 0.02
N LEU A 108 3.85 9.29 -0.53
CA LEU A 108 3.55 8.88 -1.90
C LEU A 108 2.44 7.82 -2.02
N ASN A 109 2.01 7.26 -0.89
CA ASN A 109 0.90 6.31 -0.83
C ASN A 109 0.08 6.50 0.46
N LEU A 110 -1.00 5.73 0.59
CA LEU A 110 -1.92 5.86 1.72
C LEU A 110 -1.23 5.45 3.04
N PRO A 111 -1.08 6.36 4.02
CA PRO A 111 -0.60 6.02 5.35
C PRO A 111 -1.66 5.25 6.14
N PRO A 112 -1.25 4.52 7.20
CA PRO A 112 -2.21 4.00 8.15
C PRO A 112 -2.84 5.13 8.98
N GLY A 113 -3.80 4.78 9.83
CA GLY A 113 -4.42 5.68 10.79
C GLY A 113 -3.40 6.34 11.71
N ASN A 114 -3.78 7.45 12.32
CA ASN A 114 -2.92 8.13 13.29
C ASN A 114 -2.60 7.19 14.46
N GLY A 115 -1.34 7.17 14.91
CA GLY A 115 -0.91 6.24 15.93
C GLY A 115 0.61 6.06 15.98
N ILE A 116 1.04 5.17 16.87
CA ILE A 116 2.45 4.80 17.08
C ILE A 116 2.63 3.35 16.66
N TYR A 117 3.58 3.10 15.77
CA TYR A 117 3.92 1.79 15.22
C TYR A 117 5.37 1.49 15.57
N LYS A 118 5.63 0.46 16.39
CA LYS A 118 6.97 0.23 16.99
C LYS A 118 7.82 -0.83 16.29
N ALA A 119 7.19 -1.75 15.57
CA ALA A 119 7.87 -2.86 14.89
C ALA A 119 7.96 -2.55 13.40
N CYS A 120 8.68 -1.49 13.04
CA CYS A 120 8.85 -1.08 11.65
C CYS A 120 10.30 -1.29 11.17
N LEU A 121 10.45 -1.40 9.86
CA LEU A 121 11.75 -1.48 9.18
C LEU A 121 11.87 -0.30 8.22
N LEU A 122 12.88 0.53 8.41
CA LEU A 122 13.23 1.61 7.50
C LEU A 122 14.13 1.07 6.38
N LEU A 123 13.76 1.37 5.14
CA LEU A 123 14.46 1.01 3.92
C LEU A 123 15.05 2.26 3.28
N VAL A 124 16.38 2.31 3.19
CA VAL A 124 17.14 3.43 2.62
C VAL A 124 17.69 3.01 1.26
N GLY A 125 16.84 3.01 0.24
CA GLY A 125 17.20 2.49 -1.10
C GLY A 125 17.18 0.96 -1.19
N ASP A 126 17.57 0.43 -2.35
CA ASP A 126 17.37 -1.00 -2.70
C ASP A 126 18.49 -1.95 -2.23
N HIS A 127 19.65 -1.41 -1.81
CA HIS A 127 20.85 -2.20 -1.48
C HIS A 127 21.33 -2.05 -0.03
N GLU A 128 20.71 -1.18 0.76
CA GLU A 128 21.07 -0.98 2.16
C GLU A 128 20.29 -1.92 3.09
N PRO A 129 20.88 -2.36 4.21
CA PRO A 129 20.16 -3.15 5.20
C PRO A 129 19.00 -2.35 5.79
N SER A 130 17.91 -3.05 6.11
CA SER A 130 16.78 -2.45 6.79
C SER A 130 17.14 -2.11 8.24
N ILE A 131 16.66 -0.95 8.71
CA ILE A 131 16.95 -0.45 10.05
C ILE A 131 15.68 -0.55 10.90
N PRO A 132 15.70 -1.22 12.06
CA PRO A 132 14.58 -1.20 12.99
C PRO A 132 14.21 0.23 13.37
N CYS A 133 12.94 0.57 13.27
CA CYS A 133 12.45 1.90 13.58
C CYS A 133 11.06 1.88 14.20
N SER A 134 10.68 3.01 14.76
CA SER A 134 9.30 3.31 15.11
C SER A 134 8.78 4.47 14.25
N LEU A 135 7.48 4.41 13.96
CA LEU A 135 6.77 5.41 13.17
C LEU A 135 5.67 6.02 14.03
N VAL A 136 5.63 7.35 14.08
CA VAL A 136 4.50 8.11 14.62
C VAL A 136 3.79 8.80 13.47
N VAL A 137 2.52 8.46 13.29
CA VAL A 137 1.63 9.08 12.29
C VAL A 137 0.71 10.03 13.04
N ASP A 138 0.88 11.33 12.83
CA ASP A 138 -0.01 12.36 13.38
C ASP A 138 -0.85 13.03 12.27
N THR A 139 -1.68 14.00 12.65
CA THR A 139 -2.60 14.70 11.73
C THR A 139 -1.90 15.51 10.63
N SER A 140 -0.65 15.90 10.83
CA SER A 140 0.06 16.86 10.00
C SER A 140 1.41 16.33 9.49
N ASN A 141 2.07 15.47 10.25
CA ASN A 141 3.41 14.98 10.03
C ASN A 141 3.54 13.48 10.30
N ILE A 142 4.63 12.93 9.78
CA ILE A 142 5.11 11.58 10.01
C ILE A 142 6.50 11.69 10.63
N HIS A 143 6.69 11.03 11.77
CA HIS A 143 7.98 10.96 12.45
C HIS A 143 8.50 9.54 12.40
N VAL A 144 9.71 9.35 11.90
CA VAL A 144 10.43 8.08 11.95
C VAL A 144 11.54 8.24 12.97
N GLU A 145 11.64 7.32 13.91
CA GLU A 145 12.70 7.26 14.90
C GLU A 145 13.44 5.93 14.81
N ALA A 146 14.77 5.98 14.69
CA ALA A 146 15.65 4.82 14.59
C ALA A 146 16.95 5.05 15.37
N GLU A 147 17.68 3.99 15.72
CA GLU A 147 18.88 4.11 16.55
C GLU A 147 20.06 4.79 15.83
N ASP A 148 20.22 4.55 14.53
CA ASP A 148 21.27 5.15 13.68
C ASP A 148 20.74 5.37 12.25
N LEU A 149 20.43 6.62 11.91
CA LEU A 149 20.13 7.06 10.56
C LEU A 149 21.41 7.61 9.92
N ARG A 150 22.14 6.77 9.19
CA ARG A 150 23.32 7.18 8.40
C ARG A 150 23.00 8.09 7.20
N LEU A 151 21.85 8.74 7.21
CA LEU A 151 21.36 9.66 6.18
C LEU A 151 22.00 11.05 6.29
N CYS A 152 22.44 11.46 7.47
CA CYS A 152 23.03 12.79 7.69
C CYS A 152 24.35 13.00 6.94
N ASN A 153 25.13 11.93 6.73
CA ASN A 153 26.41 11.96 6.01
C ASN A 153 26.27 11.60 4.52
N SER A 154 25.05 11.39 4.05
CA SER A 154 24.81 11.02 2.66
C SER A 154 24.81 12.26 1.77
N ASP A 155 25.45 12.18 0.61
CA ASP A 155 25.48 13.29 -0.34
C ASP A 155 24.05 13.60 -0.82
N TRP A 156 23.48 14.72 -0.38
CA TRP A 156 22.15 15.19 -0.74
C TRP A 156 22.18 15.93 -2.09
N SER A 157 22.97 15.45 -3.03
CA SER A 157 23.08 15.99 -4.38
C SER A 157 21.74 15.99 -5.13
N GLN A 158 20.81 15.12 -4.73
CA GLN A 158 19.40 15.15 -5.13
C GLN A 158 18.57 15.98 -4.14
N GLU A 159 17.61 16.77 -4.67
CA GLU A 159 16.71 17.63 -3.88
C GLU A 159 15.94 16.86 -2.79
N PHE A 160 15.70 15.56 -3.00
CA PHE A 160 15.05 14.65 -2.06
C PHE A 160 15.52 13.21 -2.24
N ARG A 161 15.27 12.36 -1.24
CA ARG A 161 15.41 10.90 -1.26
C ARG A 161 14.06 10.23 -0.98
N LEU A 162 13.89 9.01 -1.51
CA LEU A 162 12.74 8.16 -1.20
C LEU A 162 13.13 7.15 -0.13
N LEU A 163 12.35 7.09 0.95
CA LEU A 163 12.50 6.11 2.01
C LEU A 163 11.25 5.22 2.09
N GLY A 164 11.45 3.94 2.33
CA GLY A 164 10.38 2.99 2.62
C GLY A 164 10.29 2.71 4.13
N VAL A 165 9.10 2.63 4.69
CA VAL A 165 8.88 2.10 6.05
C VAL A 165 7.94 0.90 5.93
N GLU A 166 8.46 -0.29 6.22
CA GLU A 166 7.66 -1.51 6.29
C GLU A 166 7.15 -1.76 7.69
N PHE A 167 5.89 -2.18 7.81
CA PHE A 167 5.27 -2.52 9.08
C PHE A 167 5.36 -4.02 9.30
N GLY A 168 5.89 -4.42 10.46
CA GLY A 168 5.91 -5.81 10.94
C GLY A 168 4.66 -6.23 11.68
#